data_AF-A0A1M7JIX3-F1
#
_entry.id   AF-A0A1M7JIX3-F1
#
_cell.length_a   1.000
_cell.length_b   1.000
_cell.length_c   1.000
_cell.angle_alpha   90.00
_cell.angle_beta   90.00
_cell.angle_gamma   90.00
#
_symmetry.space_group_name_H-M   'P 1'
#
loop_
_entity.id
_entity.type
_entity.pdbx_description
1 polymer ?
#
loop_
_entity_poly.entity_id
_entity_poly.type
_entity_poly.pdbx_seq_one_letter_code
_entity_poly.pdbx_strand_id
1 'polypeptide(L)'
;MANYWEKIKWRLPKNFSRIVFLLEALLALFIISGVAISFLDLIRYLNIIISQPPLQTYEVLRTFLGHILLLVIGLELVIMLVRHTPSSVVEVLLYAIARKIIMEAKTTLDVLIGVVALGGLFLLIKTYKNLHPRKTIRRKRCYSKFKYANMGG
;
A
#
# COMPACT_ATOMS: atom_id res chain seq x y z
N MET A 1 37.53 -0.98 -13.39
CA MET A 1 36.79 -1.53 -12.24
C MET A 1 35.30 -1.83 -12.54
N ALA A 2 34.91 -2.10 -13.79
CA ALA A 2 33.51 -2.39 -14.16
C ALA A 2 33.22 -3.89 -14.37
N ASN A 3 34.23 -4.77 -14.27
CA ASN A 3 34.12 -6.17 -14.72
C ASN A 3 33.84 -7.18 -13.59
N TYR A 4 33.49 -6.73 -12.38
CA TYR A 4 33.26 -7.63 -11.23
C TYR A 4 31.80 -8.09 -11.09
N TRP A 5 30.84 -7.34 -11.67
CA TRP A 5 29.41 -7.53 -11.40
C TRP A 5 28.69 -8.58 -12.28
N GLU A 6 29.25 -8.96 -13.42
CA GLU A 6 28.62 -9.94 -14.32
C GLU A 6 28.84 -11.42 -13.89
N LYS A 7 29.76 -11.69 -12.96
CA LYS A 7 30.16 -13.07 -12.59
C LYS A 7 29.30 -13.73 -11.50
N ILE A 8 28.34 -13.00 -10.92
CA ILE A 8 27.46 -13.45 -9.82
C ILE A 8 26.11 -14.03 -10.29
N LYS A 9 25.86 -14.07 -11.60
CA LYS A 9 24.52 -14.28 -12.15
C LYS A 9 24.02 -15.74 -12.26
N TRP A 10 24.79 -16.78 -11.91
CA TRP A 10 24.48 -18.13 -12.42
C TRP A 10 24.53 -19.32 -11.44
N ARG A 11 24.07 -19.18 -10.19
CA ARG A 11 23.69 -20.35 -9.37
C ARG A 11 22.48 -20.06 -8.47
N LEU A 12 21.29 -19.94 -9.06
CA LEU A 12 20.03 -20.03 -8.31
C LEU A 12 19.52 -21.48 -8.41
N PRO A 13 19.66 -22.30 -7.35
CA PRO A 13 19.14 -23.66 -7.36
C PRO A 13 17.61 -23.67 -7.43
N LYS A 14 17.06 -24.66 -8.13
CA LYS A 14 15.62 -24.82 -8.45
C LYS A 14 14.69 -24.87 -7.22
N ASN A 15 15.25 -24.96 -6.01
CA ASN A 15 14.51 -24.99 -4.75
C ASN A 15 14.04 -23.60 -4.29
N PHE A 16 14.70 -22.52 -4.71
CA PHE A 16 14.35 -21.15 -4.29
C PHE A 16 12.93 -20.76 -4.72
N SER A 17 12.50 -21.16 -5.92
CA SER A 17 11.16 -20.83 -6.43
C SER A 17 10.04 -21.42 -5.56
N ARG A 18 10.24 -22.62 -4.98
CA ARG A 18 9.24 -23.23 -4.07
C ARG A 18 9.16 -22.53 -2.73
N ILE A 19 10.31 -22.09 -2.19
CA ILE A 19 10.39 -21.37 -0.92
C ILE A 19 9.73 -20.00 -1.04
N VAL A 20 10.01 -19.28 -2.14
CA VAL A 20 9.38 -17.97 -2.41
C VAL A 20 7.86 -18.11 -2.53
N PHE A 21 7.38 -19.14 -3.22
CA PHE A 21 5.94 -19.41 -3.35
C PHE A 21 5.28 -19.73 -2.00
N LEU A 22 5.92 -20.55 -1.16
CA LEU A 22 5.44 -20.85 0.19
C LEU A 22 5.39 -19.59 1.07
N LEU A 23 6.42 -18.75 0.99
CA LEU A 23 6.50 -17.50 1.74
C LEU A 23 5.45 -16.49 1.28
N GLU A 24 5.19 -16.39 -0.02
CA GLU A 24 4.14 -15.53 -0.59
C GLU A 24 2.75 -15.95 -0.10
N ALA A 25 2.46 -17.25 -0.11
CA ALA A 25 1.20 -17.78 0.40
C ALA A 25 1.04 -17.51 1.92
N LEU A 26 2.11 -17.69 2.69
CA LEU A 26 2.10 -17.46 4.15
C LEU A 26 1.93 -15.97 4.48
N LEU A 27 2.64 -15.07 3.79
CA LEU A 27 2.51 -13.63 3.96
C LEU A 27 1.12 -13.13 3.57
N ALA A 28 0.57 -13.62 2.45
CA ALA A 28 -0.79 -13.28 2.04
C ALA A 28 -1.81 -13.71 3.11
N LEU A 29 -1.68 -14.92 3.65
CA LEU A 29 -2.58 -15.42 4.70
C LEU A 29 -2.50 -14.58 5.98
N PHE A 30 -1.30 -14.19 6.40
CA PHE A 30 -1.11 -13.35 7.58
C PHE A 30 -1.71 -11.95 7.42
N ILE A 31 -1.58 -11.35 6.23
CA ILE A 31 -2.15 -10.01 6.01
C ILE A 31 -3.68 -10.11 5.88
N ILE A 32 -4.22 -11.16 5.25
CA ILE A 32 -5.67 -11.36 5.16
C ILE A 32 -6.29 -11.51 6.56
N SER A 33 -5.69 -12.29 7.45
CA SER A 33 -6.19 -12.43 8.82
C SER A 33 -6.09 -11.11 9.59
N GLY A 34 -4.98 -10.37 9.46
CA GLY A 34 -4.81 -9.05 10.08
C GLY A 34 -5.86 -8.03 9.60
N VAL A 35 -6.15 -8.02 8.30
CA VAL A 35 -7.20 -7.19 7.71
C VAL A 35 -8.58 -7.58 8.24
N ALA A 36 -8.87 -8.88 8.36
CA ALA A 36 -10.16 -9.36 8.88
C ALA A 36 -10.38 -8.95 10.34
N ILE A 37 -9.36 -9.09 11.20
CA ILE A 37 -9.42 -8.65 12.61
C ILE A 37 -9.61 -7.12 12.68
N SER A 38 -8.83 -6.37 11.92
CA SER A 38 -8.90 -4.90 11.88
C SER A 38 -10.27 -4.38 11.39
N PHE A 39 -10.91 -5.12 10.48
CA PHE A 39 -12.24 -4.80 9.99
C PHE A 39 -13.32 -4.95 11.08
N LEU A 40 -13.21 -5.98 11.93
CA LEU A 40 -14.10 -6.16 13.08
C LEU A 40 -13.93 -5.02 14.11
N ASP A 41 -12.70 -4.59 14.35
CA ASP A 41 -12.42 -3.47 15.26
C ASP A 41 -13.06 -2.17 14.75
N LEU A 42 -13.04 -1.93 13.44
CA LEU A 42 -13.72 -0.78 12.82
C LEU A 42 -15.22 -0.72 13.16
N ILE A 43 -15.90 -1.86 13.09
CA ILE A 43 -17.34 -1.96 13.42
C ILE A 43 -17.57 -1.62 14.89
N ARG A 44 -16.69 -2.09 15.78
CA ARG A 44 -16.75 -1.76 17.21
C ARG A 44 -16.53 -0.26 17.44
N TYR A 45 -15.56 0.36 16.77
CA TYR A 45 -15.32 1.81 16.86
C TYR A 45 -16.51 2.65 16.36
N LEU A 46 -17.20 2.22 15.30
CA LEU A 46 -18.40 2.91 14.81
C LEU A 46 -19.52 2.95 15.84
N ASN A 47 -19.78 1.84 16.55
CA ASN A 47 -20.79 1.80 17.61
C ASN A 47 -20.44 2.72 18.79
N ILE A 48 -19.15 2.88 19.09
CA ILE A 48 -18.68 3.80 20.14
C ILE A 48 -18.90 5.25 19.71
N ILE A 49 -18.58 5.62 18.46
CA ILE A 49 -18.74 6.99 17.94
C ILE A 49 -20.20 7.46 18.02
N ILE A 50 -21.16 6.60 17.67
CA ILE A 50 -22.59 6.93 17.66
C ILE A 50 -23.11 7.21 19.08
N SER A 51 -22.50 6.61 20.10
CA SER A 51 -22.99 6.64 21.48
C SER A 51 -22.35 7.73 22.35
N GLN A 52 -21.38 8.50 21.82
CA GLN A 52 -20.56 9.44 22.62
C GLN A 52 -20.85 10.92 22.33
N PRO A 53 -20.69 11.82 23.32
CA PRO A 53 -20.91 13.26 23.17
C PRO A 53 -19.85 13.94 22.27
N PRO A 54 -20.19 15.09 21.64
CA PRO A 54 -19.44 15.71 20.54
C PRO A 54 -17.99 16.15 20.86
N LEU A 55 -17.65 16.35 22.13
CA LEU A 55 -16.33 16.84 22.53
C LEU A 55 -15.21 15.78 22.39
N GLN A 56 -15.55 14.48 22.45
CA GLN A 56 -14.58 13.38 22.29
C GLN A 56 -14.61 12.76 20.89
N THR A 57 -15.64 13.07 20.11
CA THR A 57 -15.85 12.51 18.76
C THR A 57 -14.68 12.77 17.83
N TYR A 58 -13.99 13.91 17.95
CA TYR A 58 -12.87 14.25 17.09
C TYR A 58 -11.68 13.29 17.23
N GLU A 59 -11.30 12.95 18.46
CA GLU A 59 -10.16 12.07 18.73
C GLU A 59 -10.46 10.61 18.39
N VAL A 60 -11.71 10.18 18.65
CA VAL A 60 -12.20 8.87 18.23
C VAL A 60 -12.26 8.76 16.70
N LEU A 61 -12.73 9.81 16.01
CA LEU A 61 -12.74 9.87 14.55
C LEU A 61 -11.33 9.81 13.96
N ARG A 62 -10.37 10.58 14.52
CA ARG A 62 -8.96 10.51 14.11
C ARG A 62 -8.41 9.08 14.21
N THR A 63 -8.67 8.43 15.33
CA THR A 63 -8.23 7.04 15.57
C THR A 63 -8.89 6.07 14.60
N PHE A 64 -10.20 6.22 14.35
CA PHE A 64 -10.97 5.43 13.40
C PHE A 64 -10.45 5.57 11.96
N LEU A 65 -10.24 6.81 11.48
CA LEU A 65 -9.62 7.08 10.19
C LEU A 65 -8.24 6.41 10.08
N GLY A 66 -7.50 6.35 11.19
CA GLY A 66 -6.22 5.65 11.25
C GLY A 66 -6.26 4.19 10.99
N HIS A 67 -7.19 3.51 11.65
CA HIS A 67 -7.36 2.08 11.45
C HIS A 67 -7.79 1.80 10.00
N ILE A 68 -8.70 2.60 9.42
CA ILE A 68 -9.09 2.48 8.00
C ILE A 68 -7.87 2.66 7.09
N LEU A 69 -7.17 3.78 7.23
CA LEU A 69 -6.05 4.14 6.37
C LEU A 69 -4.97 3.06 6.44
N LEU A 70 -4.63 2.57 7.64
CA LEU A 70 -3.70 1.48 7.88
C LEU A 70 -4.12 0.20 7.14
N LEU A 71 -5.40 -0.15 7.22
CA LEU A 71 -5.99 -1.32 6.56
C LEU A 71 -5.89 -1.21 5.02
N VAL A 72 -6.15 -0.02 4.44
CA VAL A 72 -5.98 0.23 2.99
C VAL A 72 -4.54 -0.04 2.53
N ILE A 73 -3.53 0.39 3.30
CA ILE A 73 -2.14 0.10 2.91
C ILE A 73 -1.77 -1.35 3.09
N GLY A 74 -2.27 -2.01 4.15
CA GLY A 74 -2.11 -3.46 4.27
C GLY A 74 -2.60 -4.18 3.02
N LEU A 75 -3.78 -3.80 2.51
CA LEU A 75 -4.35 -4.37 1.30
C LEU A 75 -3.52 -4.05 0.04
N GLU A 76 -3.09 -2.81 -0.15
CA GLU A 76 -2.25 -2.44 -1.29
C GLU A 76 -0.91 -3.19 -1.30
N LEU A 77 -0.30 -3.37 -0.13
CA LEU A 77 0.94 -4.15 0.03
C LEU A 77 0.73 -5.63 -0.33
N VAL A 78 -0.40 -6.24 0.02
CA VAL A 78 -0.73 -7.63 -0.42
C VAL A 78 -0.80 -7.70 -1.94
N ILE A 79 -1.55 -6.78 -2.56
CA ILE A 79 -1.73 -6.77 -4.01
C ILE A 79 -0.38 -6.59 -4.71
N MET A 80 0.53 -5.83 -4.11
CA MET A 80 1.90 -5.67 -4.61
C MET A 80 2.77 -6.91 -4.45
N LEU A 81 2.71 -7.58 -3.30
CA LEU A 81 3.45 -8.81 -3.04
C LEU A 81 3.05 -9.91 -4.03
N VAL A 82 1.74 -10.10 -4.24
CA VAL A 82 1.21 -11.14 -5.13
C VAL A 82 1.49 -10.87 -6.61
N ARG A 83 1.54 -9.59 -7.02
CA ARG A 83 1.71 -9.24 -8.44
C ARG A 83 3.16 -9.24 -8.93
N HIS A 84 4.15 -9.56 -8.07
CA HIS A 84 5.60 -9.62 -8.38
C HIS A 84 6.11 -8.50 -9.30
N THR A 85 5.46 -7.34 -9.25
CA THR A 85 5.78 -6.19 -10.08
C THR A 85 5.68 -4.95 -9.21
N PRO A 86 6.81 -4.42 -8.70
CA PRO A 86 6.84 -3.25 -7.83
C PRO A 86 6.49 -1.94 -8.57
N SER A 87 5.75 -2.02 -9.68
CA SER A 87 5.52 -0.92 -10.61
C SER A 87 4.75 0.26 -10.00
N SER A 88 4.17 0.09 -8.81
CA SER A 88 3.48 1.14 -8.06
C SER A 88 4.00 1.32 -6.63
N VAL A 89 5.10 0.68 -6.18
CA VAL A 89 5.54 0.78 -4.75
C VAL A 89 5.65 2.23 -4.30
N VAL A 90 6.14 3.07 -5.21
CA VAL A 90 6.20 4.52 -5.07
C VAL A 90 4.85 5.20 -4.80
N GLU A 91 3.79 4.77 -5.50
CA GLU A 91 2.42 5.30 -5.36
C GLU A 91 1.85 4.95 -3.98
N VAL A 92 2.08 3.73 -3.52
CA VAL A 92 1.68 3.28 -2.19
C VAL A 92 2.50 3.98 -1.11
N LEU A 93 3.78 4.23 -1.36
CA LEU A 93 4.64 5.02 -0.47
C LEU A 93 4.17 6.47 -0.34
N LEU A 94 3.77 7.09 -1.46
CA LEU A 94 3.17 8.44 -1.49
C LEU A 94 1.89 8.47 -0.65
N TYR A 95 1.00 7.49 -0.83
CA TYR A 95 -0.23 7.38 -0.04
C TYR A 95 0.07 7.15 1.46
N ALA A 96 1.07 6.33 1.77
CA ALA A 96 1.53 6.08 3.14
C ALA A 96 2.00 7.34 3.85
N ILE A 97 2.76 8.18 3.16
CA ILE A 97 3.29 9.42 3.73
C ILE A 97 2.17 10.46 3.84
N ALA A 98 1.36 10.64 2.80
CA ALA A 98 0.30 11.65 2.76
C ALA A 98 -0.73 11.44 3.89
N ARG A 99 -1.17 10.21 4.12
CA ARG A 99 -2.13 9.91 5.19
C ARG A 99 -1.52 10.15 6.59
N LYS A 100 -0.22 9.87 6.77
CA LYS A 100 0.46 10.03 8.06
C LYS A 100 0.52 11.50 8.46
N ILE A 101 0.71 12.39 7.49
CA ILE A 101 0.65 13.84 7.70
C ILE A 101 -0.75 14.29 8.15
N ILE A 102 -1.81 13.82 7.49
CA ILE A 102 -3.19 14.20 7.85
C ILE A 102 -3.55 13.76 9.28
N MET A 103 -3.00 12.63 9.70
CA MET A 103 -3.34 11.96 10.94
C MET A 103 -2.52 12.38 12.16
N GLU A 104 -1.20 12.46 12.00
CA GLU A 104 -0.23 12.64 13.08
C GLU A 104 0.31 14.08 13.14
N ALA A 105 -0.18 14.99 12.29
CA ALA A 105 0.13 16.40 12.39
C ALA A 105 -0.33 16.96 13.75
N LYS A 106 0.60 16.96 14.71
CA LYS A 106 0.45 17.58 16.02
C LYS A 106 0.99 19.00 16.01
N THR A 107 2.07 19.22 15.26
CA THR A 107 2.70 20.53 15.12
C THR A 107 2.81 20.95 13.67
N THR A 108 2.85 22.27 13.43
CA THR A 108 3.08 22.83 12.09
C THR A 108 4.41 22.39 11.48
N LEU A 109 5.42 22.11 12.32
CA LEU A 109 6.72 21.59 11.88
C LEU A 109 6.62 20.15 11.35
N ASP A 110 5.82 19.29 11.98
CA ASP A 110 5.61 17.92 11.51
C ASP A 110 4.98 17.92 10.11
N VAL A 111 4.01 18.82 9.89
CA VAL A 111 3.39 19.02 8.57
C VAL A 111 4.42 19.50 7.56
N LEU A 112 5.25 20.49 7.93
CA LEU A 112 6.26 21.06 7.04
C LEU A 112 7.27 20.00 6.60
N ILE A 113 7.79 19.20 7.54
CA ILE A 113 8.72 18.09 7.25
C ILE A 113 8.03 17.05 6.36
N GLY A 114 6.77 16.73 6.63
CA GLY A 114 5.97 15.83 5.81
C GLY A 114 5.82 16.31 4.36
N VAL A 115 5.52 17.59 4.16
CA VAL A 115 5.40 18.20 2.84
C VAL A 115 6.76 18.21 2.11
N VAL A 116 7.85 18.51 2.80
CA VAL A 116 9.21 18.42 2.23
C VAL A 116 9.54 16.98 1.83
N ALA A 117 9.20 15.99 2.65
CA ALA A 117 9.40 14.58 2.34
C ALA A 117 8.57 14.14 1.12
N LEU A 118 7.30 14.55 1.02
CA LEU A 118 6.47 14.32 -0.17
C LEU A 118 7.04 15.00 -1.42
N GLY A 119 7.55 16.23 -1.28
CA GLY A 119 8.20 16.96 -2.36
C GLY A 119 9.48 16.27 -2.85
N GLY A 120 10.30 15.77 -1.93
CA GLY A 120 11.49 14.99 -2.24
C GLY A 120 11.13 13.67 -2.96
N LEU A 121 10.10 12.96 -2.48
CA LEU A 121 9.61 11.76 -3.15
C LEU A 121 9.12 12.08 -4.57
N PHE A 122 8.35 13.15 -4.75
CA PHE A 122 7.90 13.58 -6.08
C PHE A 122 9.07 13.92 -7.02
N LEU A 123 10.12 14.56 -6.50
CA LEU A 123 11.33 14.87 -7.28
C LEU A 123 12.05 13.60 -7.71
N LEU A 124 12.24 12.63 -6.81
CA LEU A 124 12.83 11.33 -7.15
C LEU A 124 12.05 10.62 -8.25
N ILE A 125 10.71 10.66 -8.16
CA ILE A 125 9.82 10.07 -9.17
C ILE A 125 9.97 10.77 -10.50
N LYS A 126 9.98 12.11 -10.49
CA LYS A 126 10.14 12.91 -11.71
C LYS A 126 11.47 12.61 -12.39
N THR A 127 12.56 12.59 -11.63
CA THR A 127 13.90 12.29 -12.14
C THR A 127 14.01 10.87 -12.69
N TYR A 128 13.52 9.88 -11.95
CA TYR A 128 13.51 8.48 -12.41
C TYR A 128 12.66 8.29 -13.68
N LYS A 129 11.47 8.88 -13.73
CA LYS A 129 10.58 8.81 -14.90
C LYS A 129 11.18 9.50 -16.12
N ASN A 130 11.92 10.60 -15.93
CA ASN A 130 12.57 11.32 -17.01
C ASN A 130 13.76 10.52 -17.59
N LEU A 131 14.48 9.78 -16.75
CA LEU A 131 15.56 8.87 -17.18
C LEU A 131 15.04 7.62 -17.91
N HIS A 132 13.85 7.14 -17.56
CA HIS A 132 13.25 5.95 -18.15
C HIS A 132 11.82 6.27 -18.58
N PRO A 133 11.59 6.77 -19.82
CA PRO A 133 10.26 7.06 -20.32
C PRO A 133 9.45 5.76 -20.40
N ARG A 134 8.72 5.44 -19.33
CA ARG A 134 7.81 4.29 -19.30
C ARG A 134 6.71 4.53 -20.32
N LYS A 135 6.62 3.65 -21.32
CA LYS A 135 5.41 3.48 -22.12
C LYS A 135 4.26 3.18 -21.14
N THR A 136 3.27 4.05 -21.12
CA THR A 136 2.11 4.00 -20.23
C THR A 136 1.35 2.68 -20.45
N ILE A 137 1.44 1.75 -19.51
CA ILE A 137 0.58 0.56 -19.52
C ILE A 137 -0.82 1.04 -19.11
N ARG A 138 -1.65 1.26 -20.13
CA ARG A 138 -3.06 1.66 -20.05
C ARG A 138 -3.85 0.57 -19.27
N ARG A 139 -4.01 0.72 -17.95
CA ARG A 139 -4.94 -0.07 -17.12
C ARG A 139 -6.38 0.14 -17.64
N LYS A 140 -6.82 -0.65 -18.60
CA LYS A 140 -8.23 -0.68 -19.08
C LYS A 140 -8.77 -2.09 -19.37
N ARG A 141 -8.25 -3.18 -18.78
CA ARG A 141 -8.61 -4.53 -19.25
C ARG A 141 -9.13 -5.56 -18.24
N CYS A 142 -9.25 -5.27 -16.94
CA CYS A 142 -9.77 -6.28 -15.99
C CYS A 142 -10.89 -5.81 -15.05
N TYR A 143 -11.71 -4.85 -15.48
CA TYR A 143 -13.03 -4.62 -14.87
C TYR A 143 -14.18 -5.01 -15.82
N SER A 144 -13.90 -5.14 -17.12
CA SER A 144 -14.90 -5.54 -18.12
C SER A 144 -15.19 -7.04 -18.15
N LYS A 145 -14.28 -7.91 -17.66
CA LYS A 145 -14.50 -9.36 -17.66
C LYS A 145 -15.50 -9.84 -16.60
N PHE A 146 -15.80 -9.02 -15.59
CA PHE A 146 -16.81 -9.33 -14.56
C PHE A 146 -18.24 -8.94 -15.00
N LYS A 147 -18.40 -8.06 -16.00
CA LYS A 147 -19.73 -7.60 -16.46
C LYS A 147 -20.44 -8.60 -17.40
N TYR A 148 -19.72 -9.55 -17.99
CA TYR A 148 -20.31 -10.56 -18.91
C TYR A 148 -20.68 -11.89 -18.24
N ALA A 149 -20.29 -12.11 -16.98
CA ALA A 149 -20.63 -13.34 -16.24
C ALA A 149 -22.00 -13.26 -15.54
N ASN A 150 -22.67 -12.09 -15.56
CA ASN A 150 -23.91 -11.85 -14.81
C ASN A 150 -25.05 -11.29 -15.68
N MET A 151 -24.97 -11.47 -17.01
CA MET A 151 -26.01 -11.07 -17.99
C MET A 151 -26.47 -12.27 -18.85
N GLY A 152 -26.18 -13.49 -18.42
CA GLY A 152 -26.67 -14.73 -19.04
C GLY A 152 -27.63 -15.46 -18.12
N GLY A 153 -28.73 -14.79 -17.78
CA GLY A 153 -29.95 -15.38 -17.22
C GLY A 153 -31.11 -15.01 -18.14
#